data_AF-A0A090QYT8-F1
#
_entry.id   AF-A0A090QYT8-F1
#
_cell.length_a   1.000
_cell.length_b   1.000
_cell.length_c   1.000
_cell.angle_alpha   90.00
_cell.angle_beta   90.00
_cell.angle_gamma   90.00
#
_symmetry.space_group_name_H-M   'P 1'
#
loop_
_entity.id
_entity.type
_entity.pdbx_description
1 polymer ?
#
loop_
_entity_poly.entity_id
_entity_poly.type
_entity_poly.pdbx_seq_one_letter_code
_entity_poly.pdbx_strand_id
1 'polypeptide(L)'
;MLTPRKRLLVPAALLGVLILVLAVVLRPTPANKPSVSRSRAVDVIALQQQLLAPQAIGFGRVAPKVEWQAIAEVSGKVVYRHPDLEKGRVMDAGTVLLKIDPLDYELRLAQAQADVSATRAQLAKLVQEEKNLRTTLRIEKNRLAISQKELARKQELKRKGLTSQSAVDLEQQAMLANQKACRILKTS
;
A
#
# COMPACT_ATOMS: atom_id res chain seq x y z
N MET A 1 -11.79 20.65 -159.50
CA MET A 1 -12.22 22.06 -159.47
C MET A 1 -11.72 22.71 -158.19
N LEU A 2 -10.84 23.71 -158.30
CA LEU A 2 -10.22 24.43 -157.17
C LEU A 2 -11.19 25.44 -156.52
N THR A 3 -11.18 25.53 -155.18
CA THR A 3 -11.34 26.82 -154.47
C THR A 3 -10.39 26.84 -153.24
N PRO A 4 -9.45 27.81 -153.15
CA PRO A 4 -8.49 27.91 -152.06
C PRO A 4 -8.91 28.99 -151.05
N ARG A 5 -9.45 28.59 -149.90
CA ARG A 5 -9.62 29.49 -148.73
C ARG A 5 -9.79 28.80 -147.37
N LYS A 6 -9.81 27.47 -147.31
CA LYS A 6 -10.03 26.67 -146.08
C LYS A 6 -8.85 25.80 -145.63
N ARG A 7 -7.66 25.93 -146.25
CA ARG A 7 -6.46 25.13 -145.91
C ARG A 7 -5.66 25.67 -144.71
N LEU A 8 -5.97 26.86 -144.18
CA LEU A 8 -5.35 27.41 -142.95
C LEU A 8 -6.13 27.10 -141.65
N LEU A 9 -7.38 26.64 -141.73
CA LEU A 9 -8.18 26.33 -140.54
C LEU A 9 -7.67 25.09 -139.79
N VAL A 10 -7.20 24.08 -140.53
CA VAL A 10 -6.70 22.82 -139.97
C VAL A 10 -5.43 23.02 -139.11
N PRO A 11 -4.37 23.70 -139.58
CA PRO A 11 -3.20 23.94 -138.74
C PRO A 11 -3.49 24.87 -137.55
N ALA A 12 -4.38 25.87 -137.71
CA ALA A 12 -4.75 26.77 -136.61
C ALA A 12 -5.52 26.04 -135.49
N ALA A 13 -6.43 25.13 -135.84
CA ALA A 13 -7.13 24.29 -134.87
C ALA A 13 -6.17 23.34 -134.14
N LEU A 14 -5.22 22.73 -134.87
CA LEU A 14 -4.18 21.87 -134.29
C LEU A 14 -3.29 22.63 -133.31
N LEU A 15 -2.88 23.85 -133.65
CA LEU A 15 -2.08 24.70 -132.75
C LEU A 15 -2.87 25.10 -131.50
N GLY A 16 -4.16 25.44 -131.65
CA GLY A 16 -5.04 25.76 -130.52
C GLY A 16 -5.23 24.59 -129.56
N VAL A 17 -5.43 23.37 -130.09
CA VAL A 17 -5.50 22.14 -129.27
C VAL A 17 -4.17 21.89 -128.57
N LEU A 18 -3.04 22.06 -129.26
CA LEU A 18 -1.71 21.86 -128.67
C LEU A 18 -1.46 22.81 -127.49
N ILE A 19 -1.80 24.09 -127.62
CA ILE A 19 -1.67 25.08 -126.54
C ILE A 19 -2.56 24.71 -125.35
N LEU A 20 -3.79 24.25 -125.61
CA LEU A 20 -4.74 23.91 -124.55
C LEU A 20 -4.32 22.66 -123.77
N VAL A 21 -3.76 21.66 -124.47
CA VAL A 21 -3.17 20.47 -123.83
C VAL A 21 -1.97 20.88 -122.97
N LEU A 22 -1.09 21.73 -123.48
CA LEU A 22 0.07 22.21 -122.73
C LEU A 22 -0.34 22.96 -121.45
N ALA A 23 -1.39 23.78 -121.53
CA ALA A 23 -1.92 24.54 -120.40
C ALA A 23 -2.61 23.68 -119.33
N VAL A 24 -3.09 22.48 -119.66
CA VAL A 24 -3.66 21.54 -118.67
C VAL A 24 -2.56 20.73 -117.99
N VAL A 25 -1.54 20.30 -118.74
CA VAL A 25 -0.43 19.50 -118.21
C VAL A 25 0.49 20.33 -117.30
N LEU A 26 0.69 21.62 -117.60
CA LEU A 26 1.55 22.49 -116.79
C LEU A 26 0.85 23.12 -115.57
N ARG A 27 -0.41 22.75 -115.24
CA ARG A 27 -1.06 23.27 -114.02
C ARG A 27 -0.36 22.69 -112.78
N PRO A 28 0.26 23.52 -111.91
CA PRO A 28 0.79 23.03 -110.66
C PRO A 28 -0.36 22.64 -109.74
N THR A 29 -0.45 21.35 -109.37
CA THR A 29 -1.41 20.88 -108.36
C THR A 29 -1.01 21.40 -106.98
N PRO A 30 -1.91 22.09 -106.23
CA PRO A 30 -1.59 22.65 -104.93
C PRO A 30 -1.27 21.53 -103.91
N ALA A 31 -0.17 21.69 -103.16
CA ALA A 31 0.30 20.73 -102.18
C ALA A 31 -0.62 20.70 -100.93
N ASN A 32 -1.17 19.53 -100.61
CA ASN A 32 -1.96 19.28 -99.40
C ASN A 32 -1.05 19.29 -98.16
N LYS A 33 -1.29 20.21 -97.21
CA LYS A 33 -0.67 20.17 -95.88
C LYS A 33 -1.39 19.14 -95.00
N PRO A 34 -0.69 18.18 -94.37
CA PRO A 34 -1.32 17.24 -93.46
C PRO A 34 -1.80 17.93 -92.18
N SER A 35 -2.99 17.56 -91.71
CA SER A 35 -3.59 18.04 -90.47
C SER A 35 -2.86 17.46 -89.25
N VAL A 36 -2.34 18.33 -88.39
CA VAL A 36 -1.72 17.96 -87.12
C VAL A 36 -2.83 17.60 -86.12
N SER A 37 -2.96 16.31 -85.80
CA SER A 37 -3.82 15.83 -84.71
C SER A 37 -3.35 16.41 -83.37
N ARG A 38 -4.25 17.11 -82.67
CA ARG A 38 -3.96 17.77 -81.39
C ARG A 38 -4.19 16.80 -80.24
N SER A 39 -3.34 15.79 -80.09
CA SER A 39 -3.35 14.92 -78.90
C SER A 39 -2.78 15.68 -77.71
N ARG A 40 -3.58 15.87 -76.66
CA ARG A 40 -3.18 16.56 -75.44
C ARG A 40 -2.45 15.57 -74.53
N ALA A 41 -1.18 15.83 -74.26
CA ALA A 41 -0.41 15.02 -73.32
C ALA A 41 -1.04 15.15 -71.92
N VAL A 42 -1.30 14.02 -71.29
CA VAL A 42 -1.77 13.93 -69.90
C VAL A 42 -0.84 12.98 -69.16
N ASP A 43 -0.45 13.36 -67.96
CA ASP A 43 0.34 12.49 -67.09
C ASP A 43 -0.58 11.47 -66.41
N VAL A 44 -0.18 10.21 -66.48
CA VAL A 44 -0.86 9.09 -65.81
C VAL A 44 0.13 8.36 -64.92
N ILE A 45 -0.37 7.88 -63.77
CA ILE A 45 0.40 7.10 -62.81
C ILE A 45 -0.34 5.78 -62.58
N ALA A 46 0.37 4.65 -62.67
CA ALA A 46 -0.19 3.33 -62.42
C ALA A 46 -0.31 3.07 -60.91
N LEU A 47 -1.50 2.70 -60.44
CA LEU A 47 -1.77 2.45 -59.03
C LEU A 47 -1.34 1.03 -58.65
N GLN A 48 -0.53 0.89 -57.59
CA GLN A 48 -0.16 -0.40 -57.00
C GLN A 48 -0.82 -0.56 -55.62
N GLN A 49 -1.36 -1.75 -55.35
CA GLN A 49 -1.88 -2.07 -54.01
C GLN A 49 -0.71 -2.25 -53.03
N GLN A 50 -0.77 -1.51 -51.93
CA GLN A 50 0.17 -1.64 -50.83
C GLN A 50 -0.61 -1.82 -49.53
N LEU A 51 -0.10 -2.68 -48.64
CA LEU A 51 -0.62 -2.82 -47.29
C LEU A 51 -0.18 -1.61 -46.47
N LEU A 52 -1.08 -0.65 -46.29
CA LEU A 52 -0.85 0.49 -45.40
C LEU A 52 -1.24 0.08 -43.97
N ALA A 53 -0.29 0.21 -43.05
CA ALA A 53 -0.55 0.20 -41.61
C ALA A 53 -0.56 1.66 -41.13
N PRO A 54 -1.72 2.32 -41.05
CA PRO A 54 -1.79 3.69 -40.57
C PRO A 54 -1.28 3.76 -39.12
N GLN A 55 -0.26 4.59 -38.89
CA GLN A 55 0.25 4.88 -37.55
C GLN A 55 -0.48 6.09 -36.99
N ALA A 56 -1.15 5.91 -35.85
CA ALA A 56 -1.74 7.01 -35.08
C ALA A 56 -0.83 7.30 -33.88
N ILE A 57 -0.23 8.49 -33.85
CA ILE A 57 0.56 8.96 -32.70
C ILE A 57 -0.39 9.72 -31.78
N GLY A 58 -0.56 9.20 -30.56
CA GLY A 58 -1.40 9.81 -29.52
C GLY A 58 -0.58 10.11 -28.26
N PHE A 59 -0.98 11.14 -27.53
CA PHE A 59 -0.40 11.47 -26.23
C PHE A 59 -1.31 10.98 -25.10
N GLY A 60 -0.72 10.49 -24.02
CA GLY A 60 -1.43 10.05 -22.82
C GLY A 60 -0.65 10.42 -21.57
N ARG A 61 -1.33 10.46 -20.42
CA ARG A 61 -0.70 10.71 -19.12
C ARG A 61 -0.57 9.38 -18.38
N VAL A 62 0.62 9.10 -17.86
CA VAL A 62 0.84 7.94 -16.97
C VAL A 62 0.42 8.34 -15.56
N ALA A 63 -0.38 7.50 -14.92
CA ALA A 63 -0.81 7.68 -13.54
C ALA A 63 -0.55 6.39 -12.75
N PRO A 64 -0.20 6.50 -11.45
CA PRO A 64 -0.02 5.32 -10.62
C PRO A 64 -1.33 4.56 -10.46
N LYS A 65 -1.26 3.22 -10.47
CA LYS A 65 -2.43 2.38 -10.21
C LYS A 65 -2.90 2.48 -8.75
N VAL A 66 -1.98 2.68 -7.83
CA VAL A 66 -2.21 2.80 -6.38
C VAL A 66 -1.30 3.89 -5.84
N GLU A 67 -1.84 4.75 -4.99
CA GLU A 67 -1.11 5.74 -4.23
C GLU A 67 -1.29 5.44 -2.74
N TRP A 68 -0.21 5.49 -1.97
CA TRP A 68 -0.23 5.27 -0.53
C TRP A 68 0.50 6.40 0.19
N GLN A 69 -0.07 6.86 1.30
CA GLN A 69 0.52 7.85 2.17
C GLN A 69 0.88 7.20 3.50
N ALA A 70 2.18 7.15 3.80
CA ALA A 70 2.68 6.60 5.04
C ALA A 70 2.44 7.58 6.20
N ILE A 71 1.78 7.12 7.26
CA ILE A 71 1.56 7.87 8.50
C ILE A 71 2.20 7.08 9.63
N ALA A 72 2.98 7.75 10.49
CA ALA A 72 3.54 7.12 11.67
C ALA A 72 2.46 6.92 12.74
N GLU A 73 2.40 5.73 13.34
CA GLU A 73 1.48 5.43 14.45
C GLU A 73 1.82 6.21 15.71
N VAL A 74 3.08 6.62 15.85
CA VAL A 74 3.61 7.29 17.03
C VAL A 74 4.31 8.59 16.67
N SER A 75 4.17 9.58 17.54
CA SER A 75 4.87 10.86 17.43
C SER A 75 6.26 10.76 18.06
N GLY A 76 7.28 11.31 17.40
CA GLY A 76 8.61 11.40 18.00
C GLY A 76 9.64 12.01 17.06
N LYS A 77 10.86 12.14 17.56
CA LYS A 77 11.99 12.65 16.78
C LYS A 77 12.48 11.59 15.80
N VAL A 78 12.64 11.95 14.53
CA VAL A 78 13.27 11.07 13.54
C VAL A 78 14.79 11.05 13.78
N VAL A 79 15.33 9.85 14.01
CA VAL A 79 16.77 9.63 14.24
C VAL A 79 17.47 9.03 13.02
N TYR A 80 16.71 8.45 12.09
CA TYR A 80 17.23 7.86 10.87
C TYR A 80 16.29 8.12 9.71
N ARG A 81 16.87 8.41 8.55
CA ARG A 81 16.20 8.47 7.25
C ARG A 81 16.99 7.63 6.26
N HIS A 82 16.29 6.78 5.50
CA HIS A 82 16.91 5.99 4.46
C HIS A 82 17.55 6.90 3.39
N PRO A 83 18.81 6.66 2.99
CA PRO A 83 19.51 7.54 2.04
C PRO A 83 18.81 7.65 0.68
N ASP A 84 18.21 6.55 0.21
CA ASP A 84 17.47 6.53 -1.05
C ASP A 84 16.01 7.02 -0.95
N LEU A 85 15.56 7.52 0.21
CA LEU A 85 14.22 8.09 0.37
C LEU A 85 14.16 9.47 -0.31
N GLU A 86 14.12 9.43 -1.63
CA GLU A 86 14.11 10.57 -2.55
C GLU A 86 13.08 10.32 -3.66
N LYS A 87 12.59 11.41 -4.27
CA LYS A 87 11.56 11.32 -5.32
C LYS A 87 12.06 10.51 -6.52
N GLY A 88 11.23 9.58 -7.00
CA GLY A 88 11.53 8.76 -8.19
C GLY A 88 12.42 7.54 -7.93
N ARG A 89 12.85 7.29 -6.68
CA ARG A 89 13.53 6.06 -6.30
C ARG A 89 12.52 4.92 -6.06
N VAL A 90 12.90 3.71 -6.41
CA VAL A 90 12.14 2.49 -6.15
C VAL A 90 12.72 1.81 -4.92
N MET A 91 11.85 1.29 -4.05
CA MET A 91 12.19 0.65 -2.79
C MET A 91 11.52 -0.71 -2.73
N ASP A 92 12.25 -1.69 -2.20
CA ASP A 92 11.69 -3.00 -1.91
C ASP A 92 10.72 -2.96 -0.72
N ALA A 93 9.80 -3.92 -0.70
CA ALA A 93 8.87 -4.08 0.40
C ALA A 93 9.61 -4.43 1.69
N GLY A 94 9.23 -3.79 2.80
CA GLY A 94 9.84 -4.01 4.12
C GLY A 94 11.08 -3.15 4.41
N THR A 95 11.51 -2.30 3.46
CA THR A 95 12.62 -1.37 3.70
C THR A 95 12.26 -0.32 4.74
N VAL A 96 13.14 -0.14 5.73
CA VAL A 96 12.98 0.87 6.77
C VAL A 96 13.25 2.26 6.20
N LEU A 97 12.20 3.06 6.05
CA LEU A 97 12.30 4.41 5.50
C LEU A 97 12.75 5.43 6.55
N LEU A 98 12.18 5.35 7.75
CA LEU A 98 12.43 6.26 8.87
C LEU A 98 12.54 5.45 10.17
N LYS A 99 13.35 5.91 11.13
CA LYS A 99 13.29 5.45 12.52
C LYS A 99 13.03 6.62 13.44
N ILE A 100 12.09 6.42 14.37
CA ILE A 100 11.75 7.36 15.42
C ILE A 100 12.55 6.98 16.68
N ASP A 101 12.99 7.98 17.44
CA ASP A 101 13.71 7.80 18.70
C ASP A 101 12.92 6.91 19.68
N PRO A 102 13.44 5.74 20.08
CA PRO A 102 12.73 4.82 20.95
C PRO A 102 12.82 5.18 22.43
N LEU A 103 13.64 6.16 22.83
CA LEU A 103 14.05 6.36 24.22
C LEU A 103 12.88 6.56 25.20
N ASP A 104 11.88 7.39 24.86
CA ASP A 104 10.71 7.61 25.75
C ASP A 104 9.91 6.30 25.94
N TYR A 105 9.78 5.49 24.89
CA TYR A 105 9.08 4.20 24.96
C TYR A 105 9.87 3.17 25.78
N GLU A 106 11.19 3.11 25.60
CA GLU A 106 12.06 2.21 26.36
C GLU A 106 12.07 2.57 27.84
N LEU A 107 12.13 3.85 28.19
CA LEU A 107 12.05 4.31 29.57
C LEU A 107 10.70 3.97 30.21
N ARG A 108 9.58 4.19 29.51
CA ARG A 108 8.25 3.80 30.02
C ARG A 108 8.12 2.30 30.19
N LEU A 109 8.68 1.52 29.27
CA LEU A 109 8.71 0.07 29.38
C LEU A 109 9.51 -0.37 30.61
N ALA A 110 10.70 0.20 30.82
CA ALA A 110 11.53 -0.08 31.99
C ALA A 110 10.84 0.29 33.30
N GLN A 111 10.16 1.45 33.35
CA GLN A 111 9.38 1.88 34.52
C GLN A 111 8.24 0.90 34.81
N ALA A 112 7.46 0.52 33.80
CA ALA A 112 6.36 -0.43 33.97
C ALA A 112 6.87 -1.81 34.46
N GLN A 113 8.01 -2.27 33.97
CA GLN A 113 8.65 -3.50 34.43
C GLN A 113 9.11 -3.39 35.89
N ALA A 114 9.66 -2.25 36.29
CA ALA A 114 10.05 -1.98 37.68
C ALA A 114 8.83 -1.99 38.61
N ASP A 115 7.72 -1.36 38.21
CA ASP A 115 6.48 -1.32 38.98
C ASP A 115 5.87 -2.73 39.18
N VAL A 116 5.93 -3.57 38.14
CA VAL A 116 5.52 -4.98 38.24
C VAL A 116 6.41 -5.74 39.20
N SER A 117 7.73 -5.53 39.14
CA SER A 117 8.68 -6.16 40.05
C SER A 117 8.44 -5.77 41.52
N ALA A 118 8.26 -4.46 41.78
CA ALA A 118 7.94 -3.94 43.11
C ALA A 118 6.63 -4.52 43.65
N THR A 119 5.59 -4.57 42.81
CA THR A 119 4.29 -5.16 43.18
C THR A 119 4.41 -6.64 43.51
N ARG A 120 5.20 -7.41 42.74
CA ARG A 120 5.46 -8.83 43.03
C ARG A 120 6.21 -9.02 44.34
N ALA A 121 7.19 -8.18 44.63
CA ALA A 121 7.92 -8.21 45.90
C ALA A 121 6.98 -7.91 47.08
N GLN A 122 6.10 -6.92 46.95
CA GLN A 122 5.10 -6.59 47.95
C GLN A 122 4.12 -7.74 48.17
N LEU A 123 3.66 -8.39 47.10
CA LEU A 123 2.81 -9.57 47.21
C LEU A 123 3.52 -10.72 47.94
N ALA A 124 4.78 -11.01 47.59
CA ALA A 124 5.57 -12.04 48.26
C ALA A 124 5.74 -11.76 49.76
N LYS A 125 5.96 -10.48 50.13
CA LYS A 125 5.99 -10.04 51.53
C LYS A 125 4.66 -10.30 52.24
N LEU A 126 3.54 -9.87 51.66
CA LEU A 126 2.21 -10.07 52.24
C LEU A 126 1.87 -11.56 52.43
N VAL A 127 2.23 -12.42 51.47
CA VAL A 127 2.05 -13.87 51.58
C VAL A 127 2.86 -14.44 52.74
N GLN A 128 4.09 -13.98 52.93
CA GLN A 128 4.92 -14.41 54.05
C GLN A 128 4.38 -13.89 55.39
N GLU A 129 3.90 -12.65 55.45
CA GLU A 129 3.24 -12.07 56.63
C GLU A 129 1.97 -12.86 56.98
N GLU A 130 1.14 -13.19 56.00
CA GLU A 130 -0.05 -14.02 56.20
C GLU A 130 0.32 -15.40 56.78
N LYS A 131 1.35 -16.06 56.22
CA LYS A 131 1.83 -17.35 56.71
C LYS A 131 2.30 -17.27 58.16
N ASN A 132 3.00 -16.19 58.51
CA ASN A 132 3.45 -15.92 59.88
C ASN A 132 2.25 -15.70 60.81
N LEU A 133 1.29 -14.85 60.43
CA LEU A 133 0.06 -14.60 61.19
C LEU A 133 -0.74 -15.87 61.44
N ARG A 134 -0.94 -16.71 60.41
CA ARG A 134 -1.62 -18.01 60.53
C ARG A 134 -0.90 -18.93 61.52
N THR A 135 0.44 -18.93 61.50
CA THR A 135 1.25 -19.73 62.43
C THR A 135 1.11 -19.24 63.86
N THR A 136 1.21 -17.92 64.08
CA THR A 136 1.01 -17.30 65.40
C THR A 136 -0.39 -17.55 65.94
N LEU A 137 -1.42 -17.39 65.10
CA LEU A 137 -2.81 -17.66 65.47
C LEU A 137 -3.00 -19.13 65.90
N ARG A 138 -2.33 -20.08 65.24
CA ARG A 138 -2.37 -21.50 65.63
C ARG A 138 -1.74 -21.72 67.02
N ILE A 139 -0.61 -21.07 67.30
CA ILE A 139 0.06 -21.16 68.62
C ILE A 139 -0.84 -20.58 69.71
N GLU A 140 -1.41 -19.40 69.49
CA GLU A 140 -2.30 -18.75 70.47
C GLU A 140 -3.60 -19.53 70.70
N LYS A 141 -4.17 -20.16 69.65
CA LYS A 141 -5.31 -21.08 69.81
C LYS A 141 -4.97 -22.28 70.69
N ASN A 142 -3.77 -22.84 70.51
CA ASN A 142 -3.32 -23.96 71.34
C ASN A 142 -3.12 -23.52 72.80
N ARG A 143 -2.53 -22.34 73.04
CA ARG A 143 -2.41 -21.76 74.40
C ARG A 143 -3.76 -21.55 75.06
N LEU A 144 -4.73 -21.00 74.32
CA LEU A 144 -6.10 -20.82 74.80
C LEU A 144 -6.74 -22.16 75.19
N ALA A 145 -6.58 -23.20 74.35
CA ALA A 145 -7.10 -24.53 74.65
C ALA A 145 -6.47 -25.16 75.90
N ILE A 146 -5.17 -24.95 76.13
CA ILE A 146 -4.48 -25.41 77.35
C ILE A 146 -5.04 -24.67 78.57
N SER A 147 -5.10 -23.33 78.52
CA SER A 147 -5.61 -22.53 79.63
C SER A 147 -7.07 -22.82 79.96
N GLN A 148 -7.91 -23.13 78.96
CA GLN A 148 -9.28 -23.61 79.19
C GLN A 148 -9.33 -24.94 79.95
N LYS A 149 -8.47 -25.90 79.60
CA LYS A 149 -8.36 -27.18 80.32
C LYS A 149 -7.88 -26.97 81.76
N GLU A 150 -6.91 -26.08 81.95
CA GLU A 150 -6.37 -25.73 83.26
C GLU A 150 -7.40 -25.06 84.17
N LEU A 151 -8.19 -24.14 83.62
CA LEU A 151 -9.31 -23.53 84.31
C LEU A 151 -10.34 -24.57 84.75
N ALA A 152 -10.74 -25.47 83.84
CA ALA A 152 -11.68 -26.54 84.16
C ALA A 152 -11.15 -27.47 85.28
N ARG A 153 -9.86 -27.81 85.23
CA ARG A 153 -9.19 -28.61 86.26
C ARG A 153 -9.20 -27.93 87.62
N LYS A 154 -8.87 -26.63 87.69
CA LYS A 154 -8.91 -25.85 88.94
C LYS A 154 -10.33 -25.66 89.47
N GLN A 155 -11.32 -25.48 88.61
CA GLN A 155 -12.73 -25.43 88.99
C GLN A 155 -13.19 -26.76 89.61
N GLU A 156 -12.78 -27.90 89.06
CA GLU A 156 -13.06 -29.21 89.63
C GLU A 156 -12.38 -29.41 90.99
N LEU A 157 -11.10 -29.03 91.12
CA LEU A 157 -10.38 -29.08 92.40
C LEU A 157 -11.04 -28.20 93.47
N LYS A 158 -11.56 -27.03 93.08
CA LYS A 158 -12.30 -26.14 93.98
C LYS A 158 -13.58 -26.81 94.47
N ARG A 159 -14.34 -27.46 93.59
CA ARG A 159 -15.55 -28.22 93.96
C ARG A 159 -15.24 -29.34 94.97
N LYS A 160 -14.04 -29.93 94.88
CA LYS A 160 -13.54 -30.95 95.81
C LYS A 160 -12.91 -30.37 97.09
N GLY A 161 -12.86 -29.04 97.25
CA GLY A 161 -12.26 -28.37 98.41
C GLY A 161 -10.72 -28.37 98.43
N LEU A 162 -10.07 -28.72 97.31
CA LEU A 162 -8.61 -28.92 97.21
C LEU A 162 -7.84 -27.67 96.73
N THR A 163 -8.52 -26.54 96.49
CA THR A 163 -7.89 -25.28 96.08
C THR A 163 -8.72 -24.07 96.47
N SER A 164 -8.13 -22.86 96.40
CA SER A 164 -8.76 -21.60 96.77
C SER A 164 -9.52 -20.95 95.60
N GLN A 165 -10.48 -20.08 95.92
CA GLN A 165 -11.19 -19.28 94.92
C GLN A 165 -10.24 -18.38 94.12
N SER A 166 -9.27 -17.76 94.81
CA SER A 166 -8.26 -16.90 94.18
C SER A 166 -7.45 -17.64 93.10
N ALA A 167 -7.14 -18.93 93.29
CA ALA A 167 -6.42 -19.72 92.31
C ALA A 167 -7.23 -19.95 91.01
N VAL A 168 -8.56 -20.06 91.12
CA VAL A 168 -9.46 -20.16 89.96
C VAL A 168 -9.56 -18.82 89.24
N ASP A 169 -9.71 -17.72 89.97
CA ASP A 169 -9.85 -16.37 89.39
C ASP A 169 -8.58 -15.95 88.63
N LEU A 170 -7.39 -16.27 89.15
CA LEU A 170 -6.12 -16.05 88.45
C LEU A 170 -6.04 -16.82 87.13
N GLU A 171 -6.49 -18.07 87.10
CA GLU A 171 -6.52 -18.86 85.86
C GLU A 171 -7.54 -18.32 84.86
N GLN A 172 -8.68 -17.84 85.36
CA GLN A 172 -9.71 -17.25 84.51
C GLN A 172 -9.21 -15.97 83.85
N GLN A 173 -8.47 -15.12 84.57
CA GLN A 173 -7.80 -13.96 83.99
C GLN A 173 -6.78 -14.35 82.91
N ALA A 174 -5.98 -15.40 83.14
CA ALA A 174 -5.02 -15.92 82.16
C ALA A 174 -5.72 -16.43 80.88
N MET A 175 -6.84 -17.14 81.03
CA MET A 175 -7.64 -17.61 79.89
C MET A 175 -8.19 -16.45 79.06
N LEU A 176 -8.74 -15.42 79.70
CA LEU A 176 -9.26 -14.23 79.02
C LEU A 176 -8.16 -13.46 78.28
N ALA A 177 -6.95 -13.39 78.84
CA ALA A 177 -5.79 -12.79 78.18
C ALA A 177 -5.42 -13.55 76.89
N ASN A 178 -5.38 -14.89 76.94
CA ASN A 178 -5.13 -15.73 75.77
C ASN A 178 -6.26 -15.60 74.72
N GLN A 179 -7.50 -15.46 75.16
CA GLN A 179 -8.65 -15.25 74.28
C GLN A 179 -8.57 -13.90 73.56
N LYS A 180 -8.16 -12.84 74.27
CA LYS A 180 -7.93 -11.51 73.68
C LYS A 180 -6.83 -11.58 72.62
N ALA A 181 -5.72 -12.26 72.90
CA ALA A 181 -4.63 -12.44 71.92
C ALA A 181 -5.11 -13.13 70.63
N CYS A 182 -5.89 -14.21 70.75
CA CYS A 182 -6.50 -14.87 69.60
C CYS A 182 -7.45 -13.97 68.80
N ARG A 183 -8.22 -13.10 69.48
CA ARG A 183 -9.18 -12.21 68.82
C ARG A 183 -8.47 -11.14 68.00
N ILE A 184 -7.41 -10.55 68.55
CA ILE A 184 -6.58 -9.54 67.86
C ILE A 184 -6.02 -10.12 66.55
N LEU A 185 -5.44 -11.32 66.61
CA LEU A 185 -4.86 -12.00 65.44
C LEU A 185 -5.87 -12.47 64.38
N LYS A 186 -7.17 -12.49 64.70
CA LYS A 186 -8.23 -12.78 63.71
C LYS A 186 -8.74 -11.54 62.99
N THR A 187 -8.60 -10.38 63.63
CA THR A 187 -9.05 -9.09 63.10
C THR A 187 -7.95 -8.33 62.37
N SER A 188 -6.69 -8.76 62.54
CA SER A 188 -5.52 -8.29 61.78
C SER A 188 -5.34 -9.12 60.52
#